data_AF-A0A9P6N899-F1
#
_entry.id   AF-A0A9P6N899-F1
#
_cell.length_a   1.000
_cell.length_b   1.000
_cell.length_c   1.000
_cell.angle_alpha   90.00
_cell.angle_beta   90.00
_cell.angle_gamma   90.00
#
_symmetry.space_group_name_H-M   'P 1'
#
loop_
_entity.id
_entity.type
_entity.pdbx_description
1 polymer ?
#
loop_
_entity_poly.entity_id
_entity_poly.type
_entity_poly.pdbx_seq_one_letter_code
_entity_poly.pdbx_strand_id
1 'polypeptide(L)'
;DPIKMHKPEVCMLKLMTGSENSEKGIGQVFEHLMEQLGLDENSFASQVQQVEEGDLGTVQNLNSAEHKKFLVGHPEENLQNFMHWLAGAHTMWNMTSEIVGVYMGNPNDSQDPQVCEGFGGLGIKADQLFDAKDFGFLMTAVHKIHSVMLAFFTQVSNGFIGENREFTSSKGPESDFSQPDVAERLIDEVYDKDFISESICNAEETKDHAIQNLWLRLQDFATTIEAEHAMHAEDIGHLMVMWKRWAILAQGI
;
A
#
# COMPACT_ATOMS: atom_id res chain seq x y z
N ASP A 1 11.90 15.40 26.34
CA ASP A 1 11.96 14.17 27.14
C ASP A 1 11.56 12.97 26.31
N PRO A 2 12.28 11.84 26.40
CA PRO A 2 11.87 10.60 25.76
C PRO A 2 10.56 10.08 26.38
N ILE A 3 9.59 9.77 25.54
CA ILE A 3 8.28 9.24 25.95
C ILE A 3 8.50 7.83 26.53
N LYS A 4 8.00 7.58 27.74
CA LYS A 4 8.04 6.24 28.35
C LYS A 4 7.18 5.28 27.53
N MET A 5 7.72 4.09 27.27
CA MET A 5 6.99 3.00 26.62
C MET A 5 5.83 2.55 27.51
N HIS A 6 4.61 2.61 26.99
CA HIS A 6 3.40 2.11 27.64
C HIS A 6 2.67 1.18 26.66
N LYS A 7 2.12 0.08 27.17
CA LYS A 7 1.27 -0.82 26.38
C LYS A 7 -0.07 -0.11 26.15
N PRO A 8 -0.52 0.11 24.91
CA PRO A 8 -1.80 0.76 24.64
C PRO A 8 -2.94 -0.08 25.19
N GLU A 9 -3.87 0.59 25.85
CA GLU A 9 -5.13 0.01 26.31
C GLU A 9 -6.13 0.10 25.15
N VAL A 10 -6.28 -1.00 24.41
CA VAL A 10 -7.18 -1.09 23.26
C VAL A 10 -8.50 -1.70 23.72
N CYS A 11 -9.59 -0.96 23.55
CA CYS A 11 -10.95 -1.43 23.81
C CYS A 11 -11.69 -1.60 22.48
N MET A 12 -12.41 -2.72 22.30
CA MET A 12 -13.30 -2.90 21.15
C MET A 12 -14.65 -2.25 21.43
N LEU A 13 -15.07 -1.36 20.53
CA LEU A 13 -16.41 -0.78 20.52
C LEU A 13 -17.40 -1.76 19.87
N LYS A 14 -18.64 -1.77 20.35
CA LYS A 14 -19.71 -2.54 19.73
C LYS A 14 -20.06 -1.94 18.38
N LEU A 15 -20.21 -2.82 17.38
CA LEU A 15 -20.75 -2.49 16.06
C LEU A 15 -22.07 -1.72 16.20
N MET A 16 -22.11 -0.54 15.61
CA MET A 16 -23.29 0.30 15.53
C MET A 16 -23.96 0.05 14.18
N THR A 17 -25.29 -0.04 14.16
CA THR A 17 -26.02 -0.02 12.88
C THR A 17 -25.77 1.32 12.21
N GLY A 18 -25.11 1.28 11.04
CA GLY A 18 -24.67 2.47 10.31
C GLY A 18 -25.82 3.46 10.15
N SER A 19 -25.61 4.65 10.71
CA SER A 19 -26.53 5.75 10.50
C SER A 19 -26.23 6.37 9.15
N GLU A 20 -27.28 6.81 8.46
CA GLU A 20 -27.20 7.44 7.14
C GLU A 20 -26.11 8.53 7.11
N ASN A 21 -25.35 8.64 6.01
CA ASN A 21 -24.33 9.68 5.76
C ASN A 21 -24.94 11.10 5.78
N SER A 22 -25.31 11.56 6.96
CA SER A 22 -26.08 12.76 7.25
C SER A 22 -25.63 13.33 8.59
N GLU A 23 -25.86 14.62 8.82
CA GLU A 23 -25.58 15.28 10.10
C GLU A 23 -26.28 14.59 11.27
N LYS A 24 -27.51 14.13 11.04
CA LYS A 24 -28.28 13.37 12.03
C LYS A 24 -27.61 12.04 12.35
N GLY A 25 -27.01 11.40 11.34
CA GLY A 25 -26.41 10.10 11.51
C GLY A 25 -25.08 10.12 12.24
N ILE A 26 -24.25 11.12 11.97
CA ILE A 26 -23.01 11.30 12.75
C ILE A 26 -23.30 11.66 14.22
N GLY A 27 -24.36 12.44 14.48
CA GLY A 27 -24.81 12.72 15.86
C GLY A 27 -25.18 11.45 16.63
N GLN A 28 -25.89 10.52 15.98
CA GLN A 28 -26.22 9.22 16.57
C GLN A 28 -24.99 8.35 16.83
N VAL A 29 -23.97 8.42 15.97
CA VAL A 29 -22.70 7.73 16.19
C VAL A 29 -22.02 8.28 17.45
N PHE A 30 -21.98 9.60 17.62
CA PHE A 30 -21.38 10.22 18.81
C PHE A 30 -22.12 9.86 20.10
N GLU A 31 -23.45 9.90 20.09
CA GLU A 31 -24.27 9.47 21.24
C GLU A 31 -23.94 8.03 21.66
N HIS A 32 -23.91 7.09 20.70
CA HIS A 32 -23.58 5.70 21.00
C HIS A 32 -22.12 5.51 21.47
N LEU A 33 -21.17 6.26 20.91
CA LEU A 33 -19.77 6.22 21.36
C LEU A 33 -19.64 6.73 22.80
N MET A 34 -20.30 7.83 23.14
CA MET A 34 -20.37 8.37 24.51
C MET A 34 -20.94 7.34 25.48
N GLU A 35 -22.04 6.69 25.12
CA GLU A 35 -22.66 5.63 25.92
C GLU A 35 -21.73 4.42 26.12
N GLN A 36 -21.07 3.97 25.06
CA GLN A 36 -20.16 2.80 25.12
C GLN A 36 -18.90 3.09 25.93
N LEU A 37 -18.37 4.31 25.84
CA LEU A 37 -17.18 4.75 26.57
C LEU A 37 -17.50 5.24 27.99
N GLY A 38 -18.78 5.45 28.31
CA GLY A 38 -19.21 6.02 29.59
C GLY A 38 -18.75 7.46 29.79
N LEU A 39 -18.61 8.22 28.70
CA LEU A 39 -18.13 9.60 28.72
C LEU A 39 -19.31 10.58 28.66
N ASP A 40 -19.24 11.65 29.43
CA ASP A 40 -20.11 12.81 29.25
C ASP A 40 -19.66 13.64 28.02
N GLU A 41 -20.51 14.54 27.56
CA GLU A 41 -20.28 15.33 26.35
C GLU A 41 -18.97 16.13 26.38
N ASN A 42 -18.62 16.72 27.53
CA ASN A 42 -17.40 17.51 27.68
C ASN A 42 -16.16 16.61 27.71
N SER A 43 -16.24 15.48 28.42
CA SER A 43 -15.17 14.49 28.45
C SER A 43 -14.96 13.86 27.08
N PHE A 44 -16.04 13.59 26.34
CA PHE A 44 -16.00 13.08 24.98
C PHE A 44 -15.36 14.09 24.01
N ALA A 45 -15.86 15.34 24.01
CA ALA A 45 -15.31 16.41 23.16
C ALA A 45 -13.84 16.73 23.46
N SER A 46 -13.40 16.55 24.70
CA SER A 46 -12.02 16.85 25.13
C SER A 46 -11.02 15.69 24.93
N GLN A 47 -11.48 14.45 24.69
CA GLN A 47 -10.60 13.27 24.66
C GLN A 47 -10.63 12.49 23.35
N VAL A 48 -11.69 12.61 22.54
CA VAL A 48 -11.87 11.71 21.39
C VAL A 48 -11.13 12.21 20.17
N GLN A 49 -10.14 11.42 19.73
CA GLN A 49 -9.50 11.55 18.43
C GLN A 49 -10.38 11.00 17.32
N GLN A 50 -11.15 11.87 16.66
CA GLN A 50 -11.85 11.47 15.45
C GLN A 50 -10.88 11.43 14.27
N VAL A 51 -10.83 10.28 13.60
CA VAL A 51 -10.07 10.08 12.38
C VAL A 51 -11.01 10.30 11.21
N GLU A 52 -10.94 11.48 10.60
CA GLU A 52 -11.69 11.79 9.39
C GLU A 52 -10.81 11.50 8.17
N GLU A 53 -11.25 10.58 7.30
CA GLU A 53 -10.72 10.47 5.95
C GLU A 53 -11.37 11.55 5.09
N GLY A 54 -10.65 12.65 4.92
CA GLY A 54 -11.07 13.76 4.06
C GLY A 54 -10.18 13.89 2.83
N ASP A 55 -10.73 14.42 1.73
CA ASP A 55 -9.91 14.91 0.64
C ASP A 55 -8.96 16.03 1.12
N LEU A 56 -7.91 16.31 0.35
CA LEU A 56 -6.89 17.30 0.69
C LEU A 56 -7.49 18.69 0.98
N GLY A 57 -8.52 19.10 0.23
CA GLY A 57 -9.17 20.40 0.41
C GLY A 57 -9.94 20.48 1.72
N THR A 58 -10.65 19.42 2.07
CA THR A 58 -11.40 19.27 3.32
C THR A 58 -10.46 19.33 4.52
N VAL A 59 -9.37 18.54 4.50
CA VAL A 59 -8.38 18.56 5.58
C VAL A 59 -7.65 19.91 5.66
N GLN A 60 -7.32 20.55 4.53
CA GLN A 60 -6.71 21.89 4.54
C GLN A 60 -7.64 22.95 5.14
N ASN A 61 -8.95 22.85 4.88
CA ASN A 61 -9.94 23.75 5.47
C ASN A 61 -10.07 23.53 6.97
N LEU A 62 -10.09 22.28 7.45
CA LEU A 62 -10.14 21.94 8.87
C LEU A 62 -8.86 22.37 9.60
N ASN A 63 -7.68 22.07 9.06
CA ASN A 63 -6.39 22.56 9.60
C ASN A 63 -6.31 24.09 9.63
N SER A 64 -6.88 24.76 8.61
CA SER A 64 -6.99 26.22 8.59
C SER A 64 -7.97 26.73 9.65
N ALA A 65 -9.07 26.02 9.90
CA ALA A 65 -10.03 26.35 10.93
C ALA A 65 -9.43 26.17 12.33
N GLU A 66 -8.67 25.09 12.57
CA GLU A 66 -7.87 24.88 13.79
C GLU A 66 -6.91 26.04 14.04
N HIS A 67 -6.10 26.42 13.04
CA HIS A 67 -5.15 27.52 13.15
C HIS A 67 -5.81 28.89 13.35
N LYS A 68 -7.05 29.07 12.87
CA LYS A 68 -7.81 30.31 13.01
C LYS A 68 -8.58 30.41 14.33
N LYS A 69 -8.82 29.30 15.04
CA LYS A 69 -9.48 29.30 16.36
C LYS A 69 -8.50 29.77 17.44
N PHE A 70 -8.45 31.08 17.63
CA PHE A 70 -7.99 31.74 18.85
C PHE A 70 -8.79 31.21 20.05
N LEU A 71 -8.15 30.47 20.97
CA LEU A 71 -8.56 30.20 22.36
C LEU A 71 -10.09 30.26 22.62
N VAL A 72 -10.85 29.32 22.05
CA VAL A 72 -12.27 29.20 22.36
C VAL A 72 -12.40 28.42 23.68
N GLY A 73 -12.99 29.02 24.70
CA GLY A 73 -13.11 28.46 26.06
C GLY A 73 -14.15 27.33 26.23
N HIS A 74 -14.66 26.81 25.11
CA HIS A 74 -15.73 25.84 25.01
C HIS A 74 -15.19 24.53 24.39
N PRO A 75 -14.98 23.47 25.20
CA PRO A 75 -14.43 22.19 24.73
C PRO A 75 -15.18 21.58 23.54
N GLU A 76 -16.49 21.78 23.49
CA GLU A 76 -17.42 21.30 22.45
C GLU A 76 -17.14 21.90 21.05
N GLU A 77 -16.51 23.06 20.97
CA GLU A 77 -16.14 23.70 19.71
C GLU A 77 -14.65 23.50 19.36
N ASN A 78 -13.91 22.73 20.15
CA ASN A 78 -12.48 22.54 19.96
C ASN A 78 -12.19 21.45 18.93
N LEU A 79 -11.40 21.80 17.91
CA LEU A 79 -10.97 20.86 16.86
C LEU A 79 -9.61 20.19 17.18
N GLN A 80 -8.94 20.55 18.28
CA GLN A 80 -7.62 19.98 18.65
C GLN A 80 -7.62 18.46 18.84
N ASN A 81 -8.80 17.88 19.07
CA ASN A 81 -8.97 16.44 19.19
C ASN A 81 -9.34 15.80 17.87
N PHE A 82 -9.27 16.46 16.72
CA PHE A 82 -9.40 15.78 15.43
C PHE A 82 -8.02 15.41 14.92
N MET A 83 -7.85 14.14 14.55
CA MET A 83 -6.65 13.68 13.84
C MET A 83 -7.05 13.43 12.39
N HIS A 84 -6.69 14.35 11.51
CA HIS A 84 -6.96 14.20 10.10
C HIS A 84 -5.96 13.23 9.46
N TRP A 85 -6.44 12.12 8.90
CA TRP A 85 -5.63 11.26 8.06
C TRP A 85 -5.69 11.79 6.63
N LEU A 86 -4.60 12.42 6.19
CA LEU A 86 -4.50 12.95 4.84
C LEU A 86 -4.51 11.81 3.83
N ALA A 87 -5.59 11.76 3.04
CA ALA A 87 -5.54 11.41 1.64
C ALA A 87 -4.89 10.06 1.34
N GLY A 88 -5.19 9.01 2.12
CA GLY A 88 -4.55 7.69 1.94
C GLY A 88 -4.70 7.17 0.52
N ALA A 89 -5.90 7.27 -0.05
CA ALA A 89 -6.17 6.93 -1.44
C ALA A 89 -5.37 7.78 -2.44
N HIS A 90 -5.17 9.08 -2.21
CA HIS A 90 -4.38 9.93 -3.11
C HIS A 90 -2.88 9.72 -2.95
N THR A 91 -2.39 9.46 -1.74
CA THR A 91 -1.00 9.08 -1.49
C THR A 91 -0.71 7.76 -2.19
N MET A 92 -1.59 6.77 -2.04
CA MET A 92 -1.49 5.52 -2.79
C MET A 92 -1.53 5.77 -4.29
N TRP A 93 -2.48 6.58 -4.78
CA TRP A 93 -2.54 6.95 -6.20
C TRP A 93 -1.20 7.47 -6.69
N ASN A 94 -0.70 8.54 -6.07
CA ASN A 94 0.49 9.25 -6.53
C ASN A 94 1.71 8.33 -6.49
N MET A 95 1.90 7.61 -5.39
CA MET A 95 3.01 6.66 -5.26
C MET A 95 2.91 5.53 -6.27
N THR A 96 1.72 4.94 -6.46
CA THR A 96 1.51 3.87 -7.45
C THR A 96 1.79 4.37 -8.86
N SER A 97 1.27 5.55 -9.19
CA SER A 97 1.42 6.16 -10.51
C SER A 97 2.89 6.44 -10.82
N GLU A 98 3.64 6.97 -9.84
CA GLU A 98 5.07 7.22 -10.03
C GLU A 98 5.89 5.92 -10.11
N ILE A 99 5.61 4.93 -9.26
CA ILE A 99 6.27 3.61 -9.35
C ILE A 99 6.02 2.99 -10.74
N VAL A 100 4.77 3.00 -11.22
CA VAL A 100 4.43 2.52 -12.58
C VAL A 100 5.13 3.36 -13.65
N GLY A 101 5.21 4.68 -13.47
CA GLY A 101 5.87 5.62 -14.38
C GLY A 101 7.37 5.36 -14.52
N VAL A 102 8.07 5.13 -13.41
CA VAL A 102 9.51 4.80 -13.38
C VAL A 102 9.78 3.53 -14.19
N TYR A 103 8.88 2.54 -14.11
CA TYR A 103 9.08 1.24 -14.72
C TYR A 103 8.43 1.05 -16.10
N MET A 104 7.70 2.05 -16.62
CA MET A 104 7.16 2.06 -17.98
C MET A 104 8.25 1.86 -19.04
N GLY A 105 9.46 2.32 -18.73
CA GLY A 105 10.64 2.23 -19.57
C GLY A 105 10.67 3.29 -20.67
N ASN A 106 11.85 3.52 -21.24
CA ASN A 106 12.06 4.43 -22.36
C ASN A 106 11.94 3.66 -23.69
N PRO A 107 10.93 3.97 -24.55
CA PRO A 107 10.77 3.29 -25.83
C PRO A 107 11.93 3.51 -26.81
N ASN A 108 12.81 4.48 -26.53
CA ASN A 108 14.01 4.74 -27.32
C ASN A 108 15.27 4.04 -26.77
N ASP A 109 15.17 3.35 -25.63
CA ASP A 109 16.24 2.59 -25.03
C ASP A 109 15.97 1.08 -25.13
N SER A 110 16.68 0.42 -26.05
CA SER A 110 16.59 -1.03 -26.26
C SER A 110 17.13 -1.87 -25.09
N GLN A 111 17.82 -1.25 -24.12
CA GLN A 111 18.37 -1.93 -22.95
C GLN A 111 17.50 -1.77 -21.71
N ASP A 112 16.43 -0.97 -21.78
CA ASP A 112 15.49 -0.76 -20.69
C ASP A 112 14.48 -1.93 -20.66
N PRO A 113 14.45 -2.77 -19.62
CA PRO A 113 13.47 -3.83 -19.51
C PRO A 113 12.10 -3.22 -19.16
N GLN A 114 11.32 -2.90 -20.19
CA GLN A 114 10.09 -2.11 -20.06
C GLN A 114 8.95 -2.94 -19.44
N VAL A 115 8.36 -2.47 -18.33
CA VAL A 115 7.13 -3.08 -17.79
C VAL A 115 5.95 -2.87 -18.75
N CYS A 116 6.05 -1.90 -19.66
CA CYS A 116 5.05 -1.68 -20.71
C CYS A 116 4.84 -2.90 -21.61
N GLU A 117 5.87 -3.73 -21.87
CA GLU A 117 5.74 -4.97 -22.63
C GLU A 117 4.92 -6.01 -21.86
N GLY A 118 5.15 -6.11 -20.55
CA GLY A 118 4.38 -6.96 -19.66
C GLY A 118 2.90 -6.55 -19.60
N PHE A 119 2.62 -5.25 -19.50
CA PHE A 119 1.26 -4.73 -19.59
C PHE A 119 0.62 -5.00 -20.96
N GLY A 120 1.38 -4.85 -22.05
CA GLY A 120 0.94 -5.19 -23.40
C GLY A 120 0.54 -6.66 -23.54
N GLY A 121 1.33 -7.57 -22.96
CA GLY A 121 1.03 -9.01 -22.89
C GLY A 121 -0.25 -9.33 -22.09
N LEU A 122 -0.59 -8.49 -21.11
CA LEU A 122 -1.84 -8.56 -20.34
C LEU A 122 -3.04 -7.89 -21.04
N GLY A 123 -2.84 -7.32 -22.23
CA GLY A 123 -3.87 -6.56 -22.95
C GLY A 123 -4.17 -5.18 -22.35
N ILE A 124 -3.30 -4.66 -21.48
CA ILE A 124 -3.40 -3.36 -20.83
C ILE A 124 -2.59 -2.36 -21.64
N LYS A 125 -3.22 -1.26 -22.08
CA LYS A 125 -2.51 -0.20 -22.79
C LYS A 125 -1.92 0.81 -21.80
N ALA A 126 -0.74 1.33 -22.13
CA ALA A 126 -0.02 2.27 -21.27
C ALA A 126 -0.79 3.58 -21.01
N ASP A 127 -1.54 4.07 -22.00
CA ASP A 127 -2.38 5.27 -21.88
C ASP A 127 -3.56 5.09 -20.92
N GLN A 128 -4.03 3.87 -20.72
CA GLN A 128 -5.12 3.56 -19.78
C GLN A 128 -4.67 3.61 -18.31
N LEU A 129 -3.38 3.42 -18.05
CA LEU A 129 -2.85 3.33 -16.67
C LEU A 129 -2.79 4.69 -15.96
N PHE A 130 -2.67 5.77 -16.72
CA PHE A 130 -2.55 7.12 -16.18
C PHE A 130 -3.82 7.96 -16.35
N ASP A 131 -4.96 7.32 -16.68
CA ASP A 131 -6.23 8.04 -16.68
C ASP A 131 -6.60 8.41 -15.24
N ALA A 132 -6.60 9.72 -14.96
CA ALA A 132 -6.82 10.35 -13.66
C ALA A 132 -8.19 10.04 -13.01
N LYS A 133 -8.99 9.13 -13.59
CA LYS A 133 -10.34 8.80 -13.14
C LYS A 133 -10.52 7.35 -12.66
N ASP A 134 -9.53 6.47 -12.83
CA ASP A 134 -9.70 5.05 -12.52
C ASP A 134 -8.52 4.46 -11.73
N PHE A 135 -8.43 4.84 -10.45
CA PHE A 135 -7.47 4.27 -9.51
C PHE A 135 -7.65 2.74 -9.36
N GLY A 136 -8.89 2.25 -9.41
CA GLY A 136 -9.18 0.81 -9.31
C GLY A 136 -8.58 0.01 -10.47
N PHE A 137 -8.61 0.57 -11.69
CA PHE A 137 -7.93 -0.01 -12.84
C PHE A 137 -6.42 -0.05 -12.67
N LEU A 138 -5.81 1.05 -12.22
CA LEU A 138 -4.37 1.12 -11.95
C LEU A 138 -3.94 0.04 -10.95
N MET A 139 -4.66 -0.09 -9.83
CA MET A 139 -4.37 -1.13 -8.83
C MET A 139 -4.56 -2.53 -9.40
N THR A 140 -5.64 -2.78 -10.14
CA THR A 140 -5.86 -4.07 -10.81
C THR A 140 -4.71 -4.43 -11.75
N ALA A 141 -4.18 -3.44 -12.47
CA ALA A 141 -3.04 -3.63 -13.37
C ALA A 141 -1.77 -3.96 -12.58
N VAL A 142 -1.50 -3.25 -11.48
CA VAL A 142 -0.36 -3.50 -10.58
C VAL A 142 -0.42 -4.91 -10.00
N HIS A 143 -1.58 -5.36 -9.52
CA HIS A 143 -1.77 -6.74 -9.04
C HIS A 143 -1.44 -7.79 -10.10
N LYS A 144 -1.95 -7.60 -11.33
CA LYS A 144 -1.73 -8.54 -12.43
C LYS A 144 -0.26 -8.60 -12.83
N ILE A 145 0.38 -7.44 -13.02
CA ILE A 145 1.78 -7.41 -13.45
C ILE A 145 2.69 -7.95 -12.35
N HIS A 146 2.43 -7.62 -11.08
CA HIS A 146 3.16 -8.14 -9.93
C HIS A 146 3.07 -9.67 -9.86
N SER A 147 1.87 -10.23 -10.04
CA SER A 147 1.66 -11.68 -10.07
C SER A 147 2.44 -12.36 -11.20
N VAL A 148 2.45 -11.78 -12.40
CA VAL A 148 3.22 -12.30 -13.55
C VAL A 148 4.72 -12.24 -13.28
N MET A 149 5.21 -11.13 -12.73
CA MET A 149 6.63 -10.97 -12.39
C MET A 149 7.06 -11.94 -11.30
N LEU A 150 6.23 -12.18 -10.29
CA LEU A 150 6.49 -13.17 -9.24
C LEU A 150 6.59 -14.56 -9.83
N ALA A 151 5.62 -14.97 -10.66
CA ALA A 151 5.64 -16.26 -11.32
C ALA A 151 6.89 -16.44 -12.20
N PHE A 152 7.27 -15.42 -12.95
CA PHE A 152 8.48 -15.43 -13.76
C PHE A 152 9.75 -15.53 -12.90
N PHE A 153 9.85 -14.74 -11.82
CA PHE A 153 10.98 -14.76 -10.90
C PHE A 153 11.14 -16.14 -10.25
N THR A 154 10.04 -16.74 -9.77
CA THR A 154 10.04 -18.09 -9.19
C THR A 154 10.50 -19.14 -10.20
N GLN A 155 10.12 -19.01 -11.48
CA GLN A 155 10.57 -19.92 -12.53
C GLN A 155 12.07 -19.79 -12.84
N VAL A 156 12.58 -18.55 -12.87
CA VAL A 156 14.01 -18.28 -13.07
C VAL A 156 14.82 -18.80 -11.87
N SER A 157 14.41 -18.49 -10.64
CA SER A 157 15.17 -18.89 -9.45
C SER A 157 15.24 -20.41 -9.27
N ASN A 158 14.18 -21.12 -9.62
CA ASN A 158 14.15 -22.59 -9.62
C ASN A 158 14.80 -23.24 -10.85
N GLY A 159 15.37 -22.45 -11.78
CA GLY A 159 16.11 -22.96 -12.94
C GLY A 159 15.26 -23.51 -14.09
N PHE A 160 13.94 -23.26 -14.07
CA PHE A 160 13.04 -23.64 -15.16
C PHE A 160 13.25 -22.79 -16.42
N ILE A 161 13.77 -21.57 -16.25
CA ILE A 161 14.13 -20.64 -17.32
C ILE A 161 15.65 -20.45 -17.31
N GLY A 162 16.30 -20.73 -18.43
CA GLY A 162 17.76 -20.69 -18.56
C GLY A 162 18.29 -19.29 -18.83
N GLU A 163 19.62 -19.15 -18.91
CA GLU A 163 20.30 -17.85 -19.16
C GLU A 163 19.82 -17.14 -20.44
N ASN A 164 19.36 -17.89 -21.45
CA ASN A 164 18.81 -17.34 -22.69
C ASN A 164 17.33 -16.92 -22.58
N ARG A 165 16.73 -16.97 -21.38
CA ARG A 165 15.30 -16.74 -21.11
C ARG A 165 14.36 -17.68 -21.88
N GLU A 166 14.90 -18.81 -22.32
CA GLU A 166 14.15 -19.91 -22.92
C GLU A 166 13.85 -20.99 -21.86
N PHE A 167 12.74 -21.71 -22.06
CA PHE A 167 12.41 -22.85 -21.21
C PHE A 167 13.47 -23.94 -21.32
N THR A 168 14.01 -24.39 -20.19
CA THR A 168 15.07 -25.42 -20.15
C THR A 168 14.52 -26.84 -20.27
N SER A 169 13.21 -27.01 -20.10
CA SER A 169 12.51 -28.30 -20.07
C SER A 169 11.35 -28.33 -21.07
N SER A 170 11.16 -29.48 -21.73
CA SER A 170 9.99 -29.77 -22.58
C SER A 170 8.68 -29.94 -21.79
N LYS A 171 8.75 -29.96 -20.46
CA LYS A 171 7.63 -29.76 -19.54
C LYS A 171 7.77 -28.36 -18.94
N GLY A 172 6.88 -27.45 -19.31
CA GLY A 172 6.78 -26.16 -18.65
C GLY A 172 6.39 -26.30 -17.17
N PRO A 173 6.33 -25.20 -16.41
CA PRO A 173 6.04 -25.18 -14.99
C PRO A 173 4.59 -25.59 -14.71
N GLU A 174 3.74 -25.63 -15.74
CA GLU A 174 2.32 -25.97 -15.63
C GLU A 174 2.09 -27.29 -14.89
N SER A 175 2.96 -28.31 -15.02
CA SER A 175 2.78 -29.56 -14.27
C SER A 175 3.06 -29.44 -12.77
N ASP A 176 3.99 -28.57 -12.39
CA ASP A 176 4.55 -28.50 -11.04
C ASP A 176 3.78 -27.45 -10.20
N PHE A 177 3.40 -26.32 -10.80
CA PHE A 177 2.51 -25.32 -10.19
C PHE A 177 1.03 -25.75 -10.16
N SER A 178 0.65 -26.83 -10.87
CA SER A 178 -0.71 -27.40 -10.77
C SER A 178 -0.98 -28.10 -9.44
N GLN A 179 0.07 -28.43 -8.66
CA GLN A 179 -0.08 -29.05 -7.35
C GLN A 179 0.20 -28.02 -6.24
N PRO A 180 -0.80 -27.71 -5.37
CA PRO A 180 -0.65 -26.70 -4.32
C PRO A 180 0.58 -26.92 -3.43
N ASP A 181 0.81 -28.16 -2.98
CA ASP A 181 1.91 -28.51 -2.08
C ASP A 181 3.31 -28.39 -2.75
N VAL A 182 3.36 -28.49 -4.08
CA VAL A 182 4.59 -28.28 -4.85
C VAL A 182 4.80 -26.79 -5.08
N ALA A 183 3.75 -26.06 -5.42
CA ALA A 183 3.80 -24.61 -5.59
C ALA A 183 4.24 -23.90 -4.29
N GLU A 184 3.67 -24.27 -3.14
CA GLU A 184 4.01 -23.70 -1.83
C GLU A 184 5.49 -23.92 -1.50
N ARG A 185 6.00 -25.15 -1.68
CA ARG A 185 7.42 -25.45 -1.47
C ARG A 185 8.34 -24.66 -2.40
N LEU A 186 7.99 -24.53 -3.68
CA LEU A 186 8.78 -23.75 -4.64
C LEU A 186 8.78 -22.25 -4.30
N ILE A 187 7.69 -21.75 -3.73
CA ILE A 187 7.59 -20.37 -3.26
C ILE A 187 8.46 -20.18 -2.01
N ASP A 188 8.38 -21.09 -1.04
CA ASP A 188 9.19 -21.05 0.18
C ASP A 188 10.69 -21.13 -0.13
N GLU A 189 11.09 -22.02 -1.04
CA GLU A 189 12.49 -22.13 -1.49
C GLU A 189 13.00 -20.83 -2.11
N VAL A 190 12.17 -20.16 -2.92
CA VAL A 190 12.52 -18.86 -3.51
C VAL A 190 12.54 -17.75 -2.47
N TYR A 191 11.64 -17.79 -1.50
CA TYR A 191 11.63 -16.83 -0.40
C TYR A 191 12.91 -16.92 0.44
N ASP A 192 13.25 -18.11 0.89
CA ASP A 192 14.45 -18.37 1.71
C ASP A 192 15.74 -18.10 0.95
N LYS A 193 15.74 -18.31 -0.36
CA LYS A 193 16.93 -18.10 -1.21
C LYS A 193 17.12 -16.65 -1.62
N ASP A 194 16.05 -15.94 -1.99
CA ASP A 194 16.16 -14.66 -2.71
C ASP A 194 15.49 -13.46 -2.02
N PHE A 195 14.62 -13.68 -1.03
CA PHE A 195 13.86 -12.60 -0.36
C PHE A 195 14.22 -12.39 1.11
N ILE A 196 15.20 -13.13 1.66
CA ILE A 196 15.78 -12.85 2.97
C ILE A 196 16.84 -11.74 2.89
N SER A 197 17.08 -11.03 4.00
CA SER A 197 17.99 -9.87 4.02
C SER A 197 19.43 -10.20 3.61
N GLU A 198 19.88 -11.44 3.86
CA GLU A 198 21.22 -11.91 3.47
C GLU A 198 21.36 -12.07 1.94
N SER A 199 20.26 -12.38 1.25
CA SER A 199 20.21 -12.52 -0.20
C SER A 199 20.42 -11.19 -0.93
N ILE A 200 20.02 -10.06 -0.32
CA ILE A 200 20.27 -8.73 -0.89
C ILE A 200 21.77 -8.43 -0.95
N CYS A 201 22.49 -8.74 0.13
CA CYS A 201 23.95 -8.59 0.17
C CYS A 201 24.66 -9.51 -0.83
N ASN A 202 24.13 -10.73 -1.02
CA ASN A 202 24.69 -11.70 -1.98
C ASN A 202 24.31 -11.35 -3.43
N ALA A 203 23.16 -10.69 -3.66
CA ALA A 203 22.70 -10.28 -4.97
C ALA A 203 23.56 -9.15 -5.58
N GLU A 204 24.26 -8.37 -4.75
CA GLU A 204 25.28 -7.42 -5.24
C GLU A 204 26.46 -8.14 -5.93
N GLU A 205 26.68 -9.43 -5.66
CA GLU A 205 27.72 -10.25 -6.27
C GLU A 205 27.29 -10.92 -7.58
N THR A 206 25.98 -11.14 -7.80
CA THR A 206 25.45 -11.67 -9.05
C THR A 206 25.51 -10.60 -10.14
N LYS A 207 26.30 -10.85 -11.21
CA LYS A 207 26.46 -9.92 -12.34
C LYS A 207 25.24 -9.83 -13.28
N ASP A 208 24.08 -10.36 -12.88
CA ASP A 208 22.87 -10.32 -13.68
C ASP A 208 22.00 -9.12 -13.28
N HIS A 209 22.25 -8.00 -13.94
CA HIS A 209 21.50 -6.76 -13.76
C HIS A 209 20.01 -6.88 -14.10
N ALA A 210 19.61 -7.84 -14.94
CA ALA A 210 18.21 -7.99 -15.31
C ALA A 210 17.39 -8.60 -14.17
N ILE A 211 17.95 -9.59 -13.46
CA ILE A 211 17.33 -10.20 -12.28
C ILE A 211 17.28 -9.19 -11.13
N GLN A 212 18.34 -8.41 -10.93
CA GLN A 212 18.36 -7.32 -9.95
C GLN A 212 17.25 -6.29 -10.22
N ASN A 213 17.09 -5.84 -11.47
CA ASN A 213 16.04 -4.90 -11.85
C ASN A 213 14.64 -5.49 -11.74
N LEU A 214 14.46 -6.79 -12.00
CA LEU A 214 13.20 -7.48 -11.76
C LEU A 214 12.86 -7.54 -10.26
N TRP A 215 13.85 -7.83 -9.43
CA TRP A 215 13.69 -7.89 -7.97
C TRP A 215 13.31 -6.53 -7.38
N LEU A 216 13.97 -5.44 -7.80
CA LEU A 216 13.61 -4.07 -7.38
C LEU A 216 12.16 -3.72 -7.75
N ARG A 217 11.73 -4.06 -8.98
CA ARG A 217 10.34 -3.88 -9.41
C ARG A 217 9.35 -4.66 -8.55
N LEU A 218 9.66 -5.92 -8.26
CA LEU A 218 8.84 -6.76 -7.39
C LEU A 218 8.67 -6.13 -6.01
N GLN A 219 9.77 -5.63 -5.44
CA GLN A 219 9.74 -4.97 -4.13
C GLN A 219 8.89 -3.71 -4.15
N ASP A 220 9.06 -2.84 -5.14
CA ASP A 220 8.32 -1.57 -5.20
C ASP A 220 6.82 -1.79 -5.42
N PHE A 221 6.43 -2.68 -6.35
CA PHE A 221 5.01 -3.02 -6.54
C PHE A 221 4.40 -3.69 -5.30
N ALA A 222 5.17 -4.51 -4.57
CA ALA A 222 4.71 -5.11 -3.32
C ALA A 222 4.37 -4.04 -2.27
N THR A 223 5.11 -2.93 -2.21
CA THR A 223 4.77 -1.85 -1.26
C THR A 223 3.41 -1.21 -1.54
N THR A 224 3.02 -1.13 -2.82
CA THR A 224 1.71 -0.64 -3.22
C THR A 224 0.58 -1.59 -2.88
N ILE A 225 0.76 -2.87 -3.20
CA ILE A 225 -0.23 -3.90 -2.89
C ILE A 225 -0.43 -4.02 -1.38
N GLU A 226 0.66 -3.99 -0.61
CA GLU A 226 0.59 -4.08 0.84
C GLU A 226 -0.07 -2.84 1.47
N ALA A 227 0.18 -1.64 0.92
CA ALA A 227 -0.52 -0.43 1.36
C ALA A 227 -2.04 -0.53 1.12
N GLU A 228 -2.46 -1.05 -0.03
CA GLU A 228 -3.88 -1.27 -0.34
C GLU A 228 -4.51 -2.31 0.59
N HIS A 229 -3.85 -3.45 0.83
CA HIS A 229 -4.31 -4.46 1.77
C HIS A 229 -4.43 -3.91 3.19
N ALA A 230 -3.43 -3.15 3.65
CA ALA A 230 -3.45 -2.50 4.96
C ALA A 230 -4.61 -1.50 5.07
N MET A 231 -4.91 -0.75 4.00
CA MET A 231 -6.07 0.14 3.96
C MET A 231 -7.39 -0.63 4.01
N HIS A 232 -7.54 -1.71 3.23
CA HIS A 232 -8.75 -2.54 3.27
C HIS A 232 -8.96 -3.27 4.60
N ALA A 233 -7.88 -3.63 5.28
CA ALA A 233 -7.91 -4.29 6.58
C ALA A 233 -8.00 -3.31 7.76
N GLU A 234 -8.02 -1.99 7.48
CA GLU A 234 -7.96 -0.93 8.49
C GLU A 234 -6.72 -1.04 9.41
N ASP A 235 -5.63 -1.66 8.93
CA ASP A 235 -4.35 -1.79 9.65
C ASP A 235 -3.48 -0.54 9.43
N ILE A 236 -3.82 0.51 10.17
CA ILE A 236 -3.09 1.78 10.16
C ILE A 236 -1.62 1.61 10.56
N GLY A 237 -1.33 0.64 11.44
CA GLY A 237 0.04 0.35 11.86
C GLY A 237 0.90 -0.10 10.69
N HIS A 238 0.40 -1.05 9.91
CA HIS A 238 1.06 -1.53 8.71
C HIS A 238 1.16 -0.45 7.62
N LEU A 239 0.08 0.31 7.40
CA LEU A 239 0.05 1.39 6.43
C LEU A 239 1.13 2.47 6.72
N MET A 240 1.33 2.82 7.99
CA MET A 240 2.39 3.74 8.41
C MET A 240 3.80 3.20 8.14
N VAL A 241 4.00 1.88 8.15
CA VAL A 241 5.29 1.27 7.76
C VAL A 241 5.52 1.44 6.26
N MET A 242 4.49 1.26 5.42
CA MET A 242 4.60 1.48 3.97
C MET A 242 4.89 2.94 3.66
N TRP A 243 4.21 3.88 4.31
CA TRP A 243 4.45 5.31 4.10
C TRP A 243 5.86 5.75 4.49
N LYS A 244 6.44 5.18 5.54
CA LYS A 244 7.85 5.42 5.89
C LYS A 244 8.81 4.93 4.80
N ARG A 245 8.52 3.77 4.19
CA ARG A 245 9.30 3.27 3.05
C ARG A 245 9.18 4.20 1.85
N TRP A 246 7.96 4.65 1.54
CA TRP A 246 7.71 5.60 0.45
C TRP A 246 8.37 6.96 0.67
N ALA A 247 8.42 7.46 1.89
CA ALA A 247 9.12 8.71 2.20
C ALA A 247 10.64 8.63 1.93
N ILE A 248 11.22 7.42 1.92
CA ILE A 248 12.62 7.17 1.53
C ILE A 248 12.71 6.98 0.02
N LEU A 249 11.85 6.12 -0.57
CA LEU A 249 11.83 5.85 -2.01
C LEU A 249 11.63 7.12 -2.83
N ALA A 250 10.70 7.99 -2.41
CA ALA A 250 10.40 9.25 -3.08
C ALA A 250 11.54 10.29 -3.02
N GLN A 251 12.62 10.05 -2.27
CA GLN A 251 13.83 10.89 -2.35
C GLN A 251 14.73 10.51 -3.53
N GLY A 252 14.57 9.29 -4.05
CA GLY A 252 15.34 8.75 -5.18
C GLY A 252 14.59 8.80 -6.52
N ILE A 253 13.28 9.09 -6.49
CA ILE A 253 12.46 9.41 -7.67
C ILE A 253 12.59 10.91 -7.94
#